data_AF-A0A4P9XMU6-F1
#
_entry.id   AF-A0A4P9XMU6-F1
#
_cell.length_a   1.000
_cell.length_b   1.000
_cell.length_c   1.000
_cell.angle_alpha   90.00
_cell.angle_beta   90.00
_cell.angle_gamma   90.00
#
_symmetry.space_group_name_H-M   'P 1'
#
loop_
_entity.id
_entity.type
_entity.pdbx_description
1 polymer ?
#
loop_
_entity_poly.entity_id
_entity_poly.type
_entity_poly.pdbx_seq_one_letter_code
_entity_poly.pdbx_strand_id
1 'polypeptide(L)' 'DVTVEEIFVPLGSWGGRVGELFLKNFQLFFAGMTPFFVTACGMTEEEVKDMLEKIVVEFSEHQAHVRFRVFVGRKL' A
#
# COMPACT_ATOMS: atom_id res chain seq x y z
N ASP A 1 22.28 -20.35 6.23
CA ASP A 1 21.90 -19.14 6.98
C ASP A 1 20.80 -18.39 6.26
N VAL A 2 19.76 -18.00 7.00
CA VAL A 2 18.69 -17.10 6.55
C VAL A 2 18.69 -15.89 7.50
N THR A 3 18.77 -14.67 6.96
CA THR A 3 18.60 -13.43 7.71
C THR A 3 17.25 -12.79 7.37
N VAL A 4 16.70 -12.02 8.32
CA VAL A 4 15.44 -11.30 8.16
C VAL A 4 15.63 -9.85 8.56
N GLU A 5 15.22 -8.94 7.69
CA GLU A 5 15.20 -7.50 7.95
C GLU A 5 13.78 -6.97 7.79
N GLU A 6 13.39 -6.06 8.68
CA GLU A 6 12.11 -5.33 8.59
C GLU A 6 12.36 -3.90 8.13
N ILE A 7 11.66 -3.47 7.08
CA ILE A 7 11.71 -2.10 6.55
C ILE A 7 10.32 -1.51 6.67
N PHE A 8 10.22 -0.35 7.32
CA PHE A 8 8.98 0.40 7.47
C PHE A 8 8.99 1.58 6.51
N VAL A 9 8.02 1.61 5.61
CA VAL A 9 7.91 2.64 4.59
C VAL A 9 6.66 3.47 4.86
N PRO A 10 6.77 4.79 5.01
CA PRO A 10 5.62 5.64 5.29
C PRO A 10 4.67 5.70 4.08
N LEU A 11 3.39 5.94 4.34
CA LEU A 11 2.36 6.19 3.33
C LEU A 11 1.81 7.61 3.48
N GLY A 12 2.29 8.54 2.66
CA GLY A 12 1.83 9.92 2.64
C GLY A 12 2.93 10.95 2.86
N SER A 13 2.55 12.23 2.72
CA SER A 13 3.47 13.37 2.74
C SER A 13 4.20 13.56 4.08
N TRP A 14 3.63 13.09 5.19
CA TRP A 14 4.28 13.09 6.50
C TRP A 14 5.58 12.25 6.52
N GLY A 15 5.70 11.29 5.60
CA GLY A 15 6.91 10.49 5.38
C GLY A 15 7.93 11.13 4.42
N GLY A 16 7.74 12.40 4.05
CA GLY A 16 8.53 13.09 3.04
C GLY A 16 8.45 12.43 1.67
N ARG A 17 9.53 12.56 0.88
CA ARG A 17 9.54 12.15 -0.54
C ARG A 17 9.24 10.66 -0.74
N VAL A 18 9.77 9.80 0.14
CA VAL A 18 9.55 8.36 0.05
C VAL A 18 8.08 8.04 0.30
N GLY A 19 7.46 8.68 1.29
CA GLY A 19 6.05 8.47 1.62
C GLY A 19 5.10 8.94 0.53
N GLU A 20 5.39 10.07 -0.13
CA GLU A 20 4.63 10.53 -1.30
C GLU A 20 4.69 9.55 -2.47
N LEU A 21 5.90 9.05 -2.77
CA LEU A 21 6.10 8.09 -3.87
C LEU A 21 5.38 6.78 -3.59
N PHE A 22 5.43 6.29 -2.35
CA PHE A 22 4.73 5.07 -1.97
C PHE A 22 3.21 5.23 -1.94
N LEU A 23 2.70 6.38 -1.48
CA LEU A 23 1.27 6.69 -1.58
C LEU A 23 0.79 6.66 -3.04
N LYS A 24 1.56 7.27 -3.95
CA LYS A 24 1.23 7.25 -5.39
C LYS A 24 1.25 5.83 -5.96
N ASN A 25 2.25 5.03 -5.60
CA ASN A 25 2.31 3.62 -6.02
C ASN A 25 1.12 2.82 -5.49
N PHE A 26 0.74 3.04 -4.24
CA PHE A 26 -0.43 2.41 -3.62
C PHE A 26 -1.71 2.77 -4.39
N GLN A 27 -1.96 4.06 -4.64
CA GLN A 27 -3.13 4.53 -5.39
C GLN A 27 -3.20 3.91 -6.79
N LEU A 28 -2.08 3.89 -7.52
CA LEU A 28 -2.02 3.30 -8.86
C LEU A 28 -2.25 1.78 -8.84
N PHE A 29 -1.66 1.07 -7.87
CA PHE A 29 -1.85 -0.36 -7.72
C PHE A 29 -3.31 -0.71 -7.47
N PHE A 30 -3.94 -0.06 -6.48
CA PHE A 30 -5.32 -0.38 -6.12
C PHE A 30 -6.33 0.13 -7.16
N ALA A 31 -6.08 1.25 -7.83
CA ALA A 31 -6.88 1.67 -8.99
C ALA A 31 -6.80 0.63 -10.12
N GLY A 32 -5.61 0.09 -10.40
CA GLY A 32 -5.42 -1.01 -11.36
C GLY A 32 -6.13 -2.31 -10.95
N MET A 33 -6.37 -2.51 -9.65
CA MET A 33 -7.11 -3.64 -9.09
C MET A 33 -8.64 -3.43 -9.09
N THR A 34 -9.16 -2.30 -9.58
CA THR A 34 -10.61 -2.04 -9.66
C THR A 34 -11.39 -3.19 -10.31
N PRO A 35 -10.95 -3.79 -11.45
CA PRO A 35 -11.67 -4.92 -12.04
C PRO A 35 -11.78 -6.12 -11.09
N PHE A 36 -10.75 -6.38 -10.28
CA PHE A 36 -10.79 -7.44 -9.27
C PHE A 36 -11.83 -7.14 -8.18
N PHE A 37 -11.84 -5.92 -7.63
CA PHE A 37 -12.81 -5.55 -6.60
C PHE A 37 -14.25 -5.58 -7.12
N VAL A 38 -14.47 -5.16 -8.35
CA VAL A 38 -15.80 -5.20 -8.96
C VAL A 38 -16.26 -6.64 -9.20
N THR A 39 -15.41 -7.45 -9.84
CA THR A 39 -15.83 -8.79 -10.31
C THR A 39 -15.75 -9.85 -9.23
N ALA A 40 -14.70 -9.86 -8.40
CA ALA A 40 -14.46 -10.88 -7.40
C ALA A 40 -15.02 -10.49 -6.02
N CYS A 41 -15.06 -9.20 -5.70
CA CYS A 41 -15.56 -8.72 -4.40
C CYS A 41 -16.98 -8.13 -4.47
N GLY A 42 -17.58 -8.02 -5.66
CA GLY A 42 -18.95 -7.54 -5.85
C GLY A 42 -19.15 -6.06 -5.52
N MET A 43 -18.07 -5.26 -5.53
CA MET A 43 -18.14 -3.82 -5.32
C MET A 43 -18.56 -3.10 -6.61
N THR A 44 -19.13 -1.91 -6.46
CA THR A 44 -19.28 -0.95 -7.56
C THR A 44 -17.98 -0.16 -7.76
N GLU A 45 -17.78 0.40 -8.96
CA GLU A 45 -16.62 1.26 -9.22
C GLU A 45 -16.60 2.50 -8.29
N GLU A 46 -17.78 3.03 -7.96
CA GLU A 46 -17.92 4.17 -7.06
C GLU A 46 -17.51 3.82 -5.62
N GLU A 47 -17.87 2.63 -5.13
CA GLU A 47 -17.41 2.13 -3.82
C GLU A 47 -15.90 1.93 -3.79
N VAL A 48 -15.30 1.43 -4.88
CA VAL A 48 -13.83 1.29 -4.97
C VAL A 48 -13.16 2.66 -4.92
N LYS A 49 -13.69 3.64 -5.66
CA LYS A 49 -13.16 5.00 -5.65
C LYS A 49 -13.26 5.65 -4.27
N ASP A 50 -14.44 5.60 -3.64
CA ASP A 50 -14.69 6.18 -2.32
C ASP A 50 -13.80 5.52 -1.24
N MET A 51 -13.63 4.20 -1.31
CA MET A 51 -12.69 3.47 -0.45
C MET A 51 -11.25 3.98 -0.60
N LEU A 52 -10.79 4.21 -1.84
CA LEU A 52 -9.43 4.69 -2.10
C LEU A 52 -9.21 6.14 -1.68
N GLU A 53 -10.24 6.98 -1.72
CA GLU A 53 -10.16 8.34 -1.20
C GLU A 53 -10.08 8.34 0.33
N LYS A 54 -10.90 7.53 1.00
CA LYS A 54 -10.92 7.41 2.47
C LYS A 54 -9.61 6.87 3.04
N ILE A 55 -9.05 5.82 2.44
CA ILE A 55 -7.84 5.19 2.96
C ILE A 55 -6.62 6.12 2.91
N VAL A 56 -6.58 7.05 1.95
CA VAL A 56 -5.52 8.07 1.85
C VAL A 56 -5.57 9.03 3.03
N VAL A 57 -6.78 9.41 3.46
CA VAL A 57 -6.98 10.25 4.64
C VAL A 57 -6.52 9.50 5.89
N GLU A 58 -6.96 8.24 6.06
CA GLU A 58 -6.57 7.40 7.20
C GLU A 58 -5.05 7.23 7.30
N PHE A 59 -4.36 7.04 6.16
CA PHE A 59 -2.89 6.93 6.14
C PHE A 59 -2.20 8.18 6.66
N SER A 60 -2.76 9.35 6.39
CA SER A 60 -2.22 10.63 6.87
C SER A 60 -2.53 10.83 8.36
N GLU A 61 -3.75 10.55 8.78
CA GLU A 61 -4.20 10.73 10.17
C GLU A 61 -3.46 9.81 11.14
N HIS A 62 -3.21 8.56 10.73
CA HIS A 62 -2.59 7.55 11.57
C HIS A 62 -1.10 7.32 11.28
N GLN A 63 -0.52 8.09 10.35
CA GLN A 63 0.87 7.93 9.91
C GLN A 63 1.19 6.46 9.54
N ALA A 64 0.37 5.90 8.66
CA ALA A 64 0.40 4.47 8.34
C ALA A 64 1.67 4.03 7.59
N HIS A 65 2.22 2.87 7.94
CA HIS A 65 3.40 2.33 7.27
C HIS A 65 3.10 1.01 6.57
N VAL A 66 3.74 0.78 5.42
CA VAL A 66 3.91 -0.57 4.88
C VAL A 66 5.14 -1.20 5.55
N ARG A 67 4.97 -2.40 6.09
CA ARG A 67 6.09 -3.20 6.60
C ARG A 67 6.52 -4.24 5.57
N PHE A 68 7.74 -4.12 5.07
CA PHE A 68 8.39 -5.15 4.27
C PHE A 68 9.23 -6.06 5.18
N ARG A 69 9.09 -7.38 5.02
CA ARG A 69 9.97 -8.38 5.62
C ARG A 69 10.84 -8.96 4.51
N VAL A 70 12.13 -8.67 4.55
CA VAL A 70 13.10 -9.11 3.56
C VAL A 70 13.86 -10.30 4.12
N PHE A 71 13.72 -11.44 3.46
CA PHE A 71 14.41 -12.68 3.82
C PHE A 71 15.57 -12.90 2.86
N VAL A 72 16.78 -13.10 3.37
CA VAL A 72 17.97 -13.40 2.56
C VAL A 72 18.51 -14.74 3.00
N GLY A 73 18.58 -15.70 2.07
CA GLY A 73 19.12 -17.03 2.31
C GLY A 73 20.13 -17.43 1.26
N ARG A 74 21.06 -18.32 1.61
CA ARG A 74 21.95 -18.97 0.63
C ARG A 74 21.32 -20.25 0.12
N LYS A 75 21.27 -20.42 -1.20
CA LYS A 75 20.88 -21.67 -1.84
C LYS A 75 21.93 -22.75 -1.53
N LEU A 76 21.47 -23.94 -1.15
CA LEU A 76 22.31 -25.13 -0.96
C LEU A 76 22.72 -25.74 -2.30
#